data_AF-A0A1H4GAH0-F1
#
_entry.id   AF-A0A1H4GAH0-F1
#
_cell.length_a   1.000
_cell.length_b   1.000
_cell.length_c   1.000
_cell.angle_alpha   90.00
_cell.angle_beta   90.00
_cell.angle_gamma   90.00
#
_symmetry.space_group_name_H-M   'P 1'
#
loop_
_entity.id
_entity.type
_entity.pdbx_description
1 polymer ?
#
loop_
_entity_poly.entity_id
_entity_poly.type
_entity_poly.pdbx_seq_one_letter_code
_entity_poly.pdbx_strand_id
1 'polypeptide(L)'
;MHKFHQIPTDTFVPISHDNSYLFTHYERVANFLAFNLDKNYKNILAKPVQNGFVFDWFSSYENLRNNNEKSKEESEIQLVKYWAFIDVINSKIDQLANSSDENNKNWANLLTKVFNHKDNFIFSNGNDICIVWGWKFDNNKNYKPNFVSKPTAATPPPLYDKQAFSETPTNDAVLSEENEEELTEENALEDEVVEEIPSEELQEDLPVEHSSFLNFLKWFASQYWWLLVVLASLIILVFLYKTIQYNAI
;
A
#
# COMPACT_ATOMS: atom_id res chain seq x y z
N MET A 1 5.42 18.55 -4.49
CA MET A 1 5.40 17.31 -5.30
C MET A 1 5.15 17.67 -6.75
N HIS A 2 5.69 16.90 -7.68
CA HIS A 2 5.64 17.12 -9.13
C HIS A 2 4.79 16.03 -9.78
N LYS A 3 3.87 16.43 -10.66
CA LYS A 3 3.13 15.48 -11.52
C LYS A 3 4.13 14.85 -12.50
N PHE A 4 4.14 13.53 -12.59
CA PHE A 4 5.04 12.81 -13.50
C PHE A 4 4.36 11.72 -14.33
N HIS A 5 3.15 11.30 -13.96
CA HIS A 5 2.41 10.26 -14.67
C HIS A 5 0.90 10.49 -14.57
N GLN A 6 0.15 9.90 -15.51
CA GLN A 6 -1.31 9.99 -15.56
C GLN A 6 -1.87 8.67 -16.08
N ILE A 7 -2.97 8.22 -15.48
CA ILE A 7 -3.68 6.99 -15.85
C ILE A 7 -5.17 7.30 -16.00
N PRO A 8 -5.80 7.01 -17.16
CA PRO A 8 -7.25 7.10 -17.30
C PRO A 8 -8.01 6.08 -16.43
N THR A 9 -9.18 6.45 -15.93
CA THR A 9 -9.98 5.62 -14.99
C THR A 9 -10.51 4.33 -15.60
N ASP A 10 -10.59 4.24 -16.92
CA ASP A 10 -11.09 3.09 -17.68
C ASP A 10 -9.98 2.11 -18.09
N THR A 11 -8.72 2.43 -17.84
CA THR A 11 -7.58 1.62 -18.31
C THR A 11 -7.30 0.44 -17.38
N PHE A 12 -7.50 0.61 -16.08
CA PHE A 12 -7.19 -0.41 -15.07
C PHE A 12 -8.29 -0.52 -14.02
N VAL A 13 -8.37 -1.68 -13.38
CA VAL A 13 -9.34 -1.95 -12.31
C VAL A 13 -8.76 -1.47 -10.98
N PRO A 14 -9.42 -0.57 -10.23
CA PRO A 14 -8.95 -0.17 -8.91
C PRO A 14 -9.00 -1.34 -7.94
N ILE A 15 -8.02 -1.44 -7.05
CA ILE A 15 -8.00 -2.45 -5.98
C ILE A 15 -8.75 -1.88 -4.78
N SER A 16 -9.47 -2.71 -4.04
CA SER A 16 -10.14 -2.31 -2.79
C SER A 16 -9.46 -2.88 -1.55
N HIS A 17 -9.50 -2.11 -0.48
CA HIS A 17 -9.16 -2.56 0.87
C HIS A 17 -10.29 -2.14 1.82
N ASP A 18 -10.85 -3.11 2.53
CA ASP A 18 -12.09 -2.96 3.30
C ASP A 18 -13.21 -2.34 2.45
N ASN A 19 -13.68 -1.15 2.82
CA ASN A 19 -14.79 -0.45 2.17
C ASN A 19 -14.35 0.72 1.28
N SER A 20 -13.04 0.86 1.00
CA SER A 20 -12.50 1.94 0.18
C SER A 20 -11.51 1.44 -0.87
N TYR A 21 -11.23 2.29 -1.87
CA TYR A 21 -10.21 1.99 -2.85
C TYR A 21 -8.82 2.09 -2.24
N LEU A 22 -7.90 1.25 -2.70
CA LEU A 22 -6.56 1.12 -2.14
C LEU A 22 -5.81 2.46 -2.18
N PHE A 23 -5.97 3.22 -3.27
CA PHE A 23 -5.32 4.52 -3.47
C PHE A 23 -5.74 5.60 -2.47
N THR A 24 -6.91 5.50 -1.84
CA THR A 24 -7.36 6.49 -0.83
C THR A 24 -6.57 6.39 0.47
N HIS A 25 -5.82 5.30 0.67
CA HIS A 25 -4.98 5.10 1.85
C HIS A 25 -3.58 5.72 1.72
N TYR A 26 -3.34 6.60 0.73
CA TYR A 26 -2.01 7.17 0.49
C TYR A 26 -1.36 7.76 1.74
N GLU A 27 -2.03 8.70 2.42
CA GLU A 27 -1.45 9.38 3.60
C GLU A 27 -1.17 8.38 4.73
N ARG A 28 -2.09 7.42 4.93
CA ARG A 28 -1.95 6.35 5.92
C ARG A 28 -0.70 5.51 5.65
N VAL A 29 -0.51 5.06 4.41
CA VAL A 29 0.63 4.22 4.02
C VAL A 29 1.93 5.02 4.02
N ALA A 30 1.94 6.23 3.47
CA ALA A 30 3.13 7.09 3.43
C ALA A 30 3.65 7.40 4.84
N ASN A 31 2.74 7.70 5.79
CA ASN A 31 3.09 7.89 7.19
C ASN A 31 3.60 6.60 7.82
N PHE A 32 2.96 5.45 7.55
CA PHE A 32 3.46 4.17 8.04
C PHE A 32 4.92 3.95 7.62
N LEU A 33 5.25 4.14 6.35
CA LEU A 33 6.63 3.99 5.84
C LEU A 33 7.60 4.95 6.54
N ALA A 34 7.20 6.21 6.74
CA ALA A 34 8.04 7.22 7.36
C ALA A 34 8.36 6.95 8.84
N PHE A 35 7.43 6.33 9.58
CA PHE A 35 7.58 6.07 11.02
C PHE A 35 8.09 4.67 11.35
N ASN A 36 7.88 3.69 10.47
CA ASN A 36 8.17 2.28 10.75
C ASN A 36 9.35 1.72 9.95
N LEU A 37 9.83 2.45 8.94
CA LEU A 37 10.99 2.07 8.13
C LEU A 37 12.02 3.22 8.11
N ASP A 38 13.14 3.00 7.40
CA ASP A 38 14.14 4.05 7.19
C ASP A 38 13.54 5.31 6.55
N LYS A 39 14.03 6.47 6.98
CA LYS A 39 13.60 7.79 6.48
C LYS A 39 13.68 7.92 4.95
N ASN A 40 14.53 7.13 4.31
CA ASN A 40 14.72 7.09 2.86
C ASN A 40 13.48 6.58 2.10
N TYR A 41 12.56 5.85 2.75
CA TYR A 41 11.38 5.28 2.09
C TYR A 41 10.15 6.18 2.14
N LYS A 42 10.20 7.31 2.86
CA LYS A 42 9.06 8.23 3.00
C LYS A 42 8.45 8.66 1.65
N ASN A 43 9.30 8.87 0.65
CA ASN A 43 8.88 9.40 -0.66
C ASN A 43 8.82 8.32 -1.76
N ILE A 44 8.95 7.04 -1.41
CA ILE A 44 8.98 5.96 -2.40
C ILE A 44 7.63 5.77 -3.10
N LEU A 45 6.54 6.17 -2.45
CA LEU A 45 5.18 5.96 -2.94
C LEU A 45 4.68 7.21 -3.66
N ALA A 46 4.17 7.04 -4.88
CA ALA A 46 3.55 8.13 -5.62
C ALA A 46 2.19 8.48 -4.99
N LYS A 47 1.82 9.77 -5.02
CA LYS A 47 0.52 10.27 -4.56
C LYS A 47 -0.46 10.30 -5.73
N PRO A 48 -1.56 9.52 -5.69
CA PRO A 48 -2.63 9.62 -6.67
C PRO A 48 -3.57 10.77 -6.34
N VAL A 49 -3.97 11.54 -7.35
CA VAL A 49 -4.98 12.59 -7.26
C VAL A 49 -5.96 12.42 -8.42
N GLN A 50 -7.24 12.25 -8.11
CA GLN A 50 -8.27 12.16 -9.14
C GLN A 50 -8.54 13.54 -9.73
N ASN A 51 -8.58 13.63 -11.06
CA ASN A 51 -8.94 14.83 -11.80
C ASN A 51 -9.89 14.45 -12.94
N GLY A 52 -11.20 14.47 -12.67
CA GLY A 52 -12.20 13.96 -13.60
C GLY A 52 -12.04 12.46 -13.88
N PHE A 53 -11.85 12.10 -15.14
CA PHE A 53 -11.70 10.71 -15.62
C PHE A 53 -10.24 10.22 -15.69
N VAL A 54 -9.32 10.92 -15.03
CA VAL A 54 -7.91 10.54 -14.95
C VAL A 54 -7.40 10.62 -13.53
N PHE A 55 -6.41 9.80 -13.22
CA PHE A 55 -5.62 9.87 -12.00
C PHE A 55 -4.23 10.42 -12.32
N ASP A 56 -3.92 11.56 -11.73
CA ASP A 56 -2.61 12.19 -11.79
C ASP A 56 -1.73 11.67 -10.65
N TRP A 57 -0.51 11.31 -10.98
CA TRP A 57 0.46 10.77 -10.03
C TRP A 57 1.57 11.78 -9.76
N PHE A 58 1.80 12.03 -8.48
CA PHE A 58 2.75 13.01 -7.97
C PHE A 58 3.86 12.35 -7.17
N SER A 59 5.07 12.89 -7.27
CA SER A 59 6.23 12.45 -6.48
C SER A 59 7.02 13.64 -5.95
N SER A 60 7.81 13.43 -4.91
CA SER A 60 8.83 14.40 -4.47
C SER A 60 10.06 14.38 -5.37
N TYR A 61 10.24 13.33 -6.19
CA TYR A 61 11.35 13.21 -7.13
C TYR A 61 11.00 13.78 -8.50
N GLU A 62 12.01 14.35 -9.17
CA GLU A 62 11.91 14.89 -10.53
C GLU A 62 12.49 13.92 -11.57
N ASN A 63 12.18 14.15 -12.85
CA ASN A 63 12.74 13.41 -14.00
C ASN A 63 12.51 11.89 -13.95
N LEU A 64 11.38 11.48 -13.37
CA LEU A 64 10.97 10.09 -13.26
C LEU A 64 10.56 9.52 -14.63
N ARG A 65 11.16 8.39 -15.02
CA ARG A 65 10.81 7.63 -16.23
C ARG A 65 10.41 6.21 -15.87
N ASN A 66 9.43 5.67 -16.60
CA ASN A 66 8.96 4.30 -16.39
C ASN A 66 10.10 3.31 -16.63
N ASN A 67 10.34 2.42 -15.66
CA ASN A 67 11.41 1.44 -15.71
C ASN A 67 11.27 0.45 -16.88
N ASN A 68 10.04 0.26 -17.38
CA ASN A 68 9.73 -0.61 -18.51
C ASN A 68 10.13 -0.01 -19.87
N GLU A 69 10.49 1.27 -19.92
CA GLU A 69 10.88 2.02 -21.12
C GLU A 69 12.39 2.30 -21.19
N LYS A 70 13.14 1.89 -20.17
CA LYS A 70 14.60 2.08 -20.08
C LYS A 70 15.36 0.96 -20.77
N SER A 71 16.67 1.13 -20.94
CA SER A 71 17.53 0.02 -21.38
C SER A 71 17.50 -1.11 -20.34
N LYS A 72 17.87 -2.31 -20.76
CA LYS A 72 17.85 -3.48 -19.87
C LYS A 72 18.77 -3.27 -18.66
N GLU A 73 19.96 -2.74 -18.88
CA GLU A 73 20.96 -2.50 -17.84
C GLU A 73 20.48 -1.46 -16.82
N GLU A 74 19.92 -0.35 -17.28
CA GLU A 74 19.34 0.67 -16.41
C GLU A 74 18.15 0.12 -15.62
N SER A 75 17.30 -0.66 -16.30
CA SER A 75 16.10 -1.27 -15.71
C SER A 75 16.45 -2.25 -14.60
N GLU A 76 17.48 -3.07 -14.79
CA GLU A 76 17.97 -4.03 -13.80
C GLU A 76 18.49 -3.33 -12.54
N ILE A 77 19.24 -2.24 -12.67
CA ILE A 77 19.75 -1.47 -11.52
C ILE A 77 18.58 -0.95 -10.66
N GLN A 78 17.51 -0.45 -11.28
CA GLN A 78 16.35 0.05 -10.52
C GLN A 78 15.51 -1.09 -9.94
N LEU A 79 15.43 -2.24 -10.63
CA LEU A 79 14.80 -3.44 -10.08
C LEU A 79 15.54 -3.92 -8.82
N VAL A 80 16.87 -3.79 -8.73
CA VAL A 80 17.61 -4.11 -7.49
C VAL A 80 17.13 -3.25 -6.34
N LYS A 81 17.07 -1.92 -6.53
CA LYS A 81 16.63 -0.98 -5.50
C LYS A 81 15.20 -1.27 -5.07
N TYR A 82 14.33 -1.54 -6.04
CA TYR A 82 12.94 -1.91 -5.79
C TYR A 82 12.84 -3.19 -4.97
N TRP A 83 13.54 -4.26 -5.35
CA TRP A 83 13.47 -5.53 -4.63
C TRP A 83 14.14 -5.47 -3.25
N ALA A 84 15.18 -4.65 -3.08
CA ALA A 84 15.74 -4.39 -1.76
C ALA A 84 14.69 -3.75 -0.83
N PHE A 85 13.91 -2.78 -1.33
CA PHE A 85 12.78 -2.22 -0.59
C PHE A 85 11.68 -3.26 -0.34
N ILE A 86 11.30 -4.05 -1.35
CA ILE A 86 10.27 -5.09 -1.22
C ILE A 86 10.65 -6.11 -0.15
N ASP A 87 11.92 -6.52 -0.07
CA ASP A 87 12.40 -7.45 0.95
C ASP A 87 12.26 -6.83 2.36
N VAL A 88 12.56 -5.54 2.53
CA VAL A 88 12.39 -4.81 3.80
C VAL A 88 10.92 -4.73 4.21
N ILE A 89 10.02 -4.31 3.31
CA ILE A 89 8.60 -4.17 3.65
C ILE A 89 7.92 -5.52 3.84
N ASN A 90 8.31 -6.57 3.11
CA ASN A 90 7.78 -7.92 3.32
C ASN A 90 8.18 -8.46 4.69
N SER A 91 9.41 -8.24 5.14
CA SER A 91 9.82 -8.58 6.51
C SER A 91 8.94 -7.88 7.55
N LYS A 92 8.60 -6.60 7.35
CA LYS A 92 7.69 -5.86 8.23
C LYS A 92 6.25 -6.38 8.15
N ILE A 93 5.76 -6.72 6.96
CA ILE A 93 4.43 -7.32 6.75
C ILE A 93 4.33 -8.66 7.49
N ASP A 94 5.35 -9.52 7.38
CA ASP A 94 5.37 -10.82 8.06
C ASP A 94 5.37 -10.65 9.59
N GLN A 95 6.11 -9.68 10.11
CA GLN A 95 6.06 -9.35 11.54
C GLN A 95 4.66 -8.92 12.00
N LEU A 96 3.99 -8.08 11.21
CA LEU A 96 2.65 -7.59 11.51
C LEU A 96 1.59 -8.71 11.41
N ALA A 97 1.69 -9.55 10.38
CA ALA A 97 0.76 -10.67 10.14
C ALA A 97 0.80 -11.72 11.26
N ASN A 98 1.98 -11.94 11.84
CA ASN A 98 2.18 -12.88 12.94
C ASN A 98 1.82 -12.32 14.32
N SER A 99 1.42 -11.05 14.41
CA SER A 99 0.95 -10.44 15.65
C SER A 99 -0.42 -10.98 16.06
N SER A 100 -0.72 -10.99 17.37
CA SER A 100 -2.05 -11.29 17.89
C SER A 100 -3.04 -10.13 17.69
N ASP A 101 -2.54 -8.91 17.50
CA ASP A 101 -3.34 -7.69 17.31
C ASP A 101 -4.00 -7.67 15.92
N GLU A 102 -5.32 -7.49 15.90
CA GLU A 102 -6.11 -7.41 14.67
C GLU A 102 -5.76 -6.18 13.83
N ASN A 103 -5.38 -5.06 14.45
CA ASN A 103 -4.93 -3.88 13.73
C ASN A 103 -3.63 -4.15 12.97
N ASN A 104 -2.70 -4.88 13.57
CA ASN A 104 -1.46 -5.29 12.90
C ASN A 104 -1.76 -6.20 11.69
N LYS A 105 -2.70 -7.13 11.82
CA LYS A 105 -3.13 -7.97 10.69
C LYS A 105 -3.80 -7.16 9.59
N ASN A 106 -4.64 -6.18 9.93
CA ASN A 106 -5.23 -5.25 8.95
C ASN A 106 -4.13 -4.49 8.19
N TRP A 107 -3.12 -3.98 8.91
CA TRP A 107 -1.95 -3.35 8.29
C TRP A 107 -1.17 -4.30 7.37
N ALA A 108 -0.91 -5.53 7.80
CA ALA A 108 -0.26 -6.53 6.96
C ALA A 108 -1.04 -6.76 5.66
N ASN A 109 -2.37 -6.89 5.74
CA ASN A 109 -3.24 -7.05 4.58
C ASN A 109 -3.26 -5.82 3.66
N LEU A 110 -3.26 -4.60 4.23
CA LEU A 110 -3.19 -3.35 3.47
C LEU A 110 -1.88 -3.29 2.69
N LEU A 111 -0.75 -3.40 3.40
CA LEU A 111 0.59 -3.28 2.82
C LEU A 111 0.86 -4.38 1.78
N THR A 112 0.39 -5.62 2.01
CA THR A 112 0.47 -6.71 1.03
C THR A 112 -0.20 -6.34 -0.29
N LYS A 113 -1.36 -5.66 -0.25
CA LYS A 113 -2.05 -5.19 -1.47
C LYS A 113 -1.31 -4.02 -2.12
N VAL A 114 -0.79 -3.08 -1.33
CA VAL A 114 -0.06 -1.91 -1.85
C VAL A 114 1.22 -2.32 -2.57
N PHE A 115 1.99 -3.24 -1.98
CA PHE A 115 3.31 -3.65 -2.47
C PHE A 115 3.26 -4.98 -3.22
N ASN A 116 2.11 -5.33 -3.78
CA ASN A 116 2.04 -6.42 -4.73
C ASN A 116 2.82 -6.05 -5.99
N HIS A 117 3.95 -6.71 -6.22
CA HIS A 117 4.85 -6.41 -7.34
C HIS A 117 4.21 -6.51 -8.73
N LYS A 118 3.12 -7.27 -8.87
CA LYS A 118 2.34 -7.34 -10.13
C LYS A 118 1.44 -6.13 -10.34
N ASP A 119 1.13 -5.42 -9.27
CA ASP A 119 0.23 -4.26 -9.27
C ASP A 119 1.02 -2.97 -8.97
N ASN A 120 2.30 -2.97 -9.33
CA ASN A 120 3.19 -1.82 -9.16
C ASN A 120 3.86 -1.46 -10.49
N PHE A 121 3.92 -0.16 -10.79
CA PHE A 121 4.85 0.38 -11.80
C PHE A 121 6.00 1.10 -11.11
N ILE A 122 7.20 0.86 -11.60
CA ILE A 122 8.42 1.47 -11.07
C ILE A 122 8.80 2.64 -11.99
N PHE A 123 8.92 3.82 -11.40
CA PHE A 123 9.47 4.99 -12.06
C PHE A 123 10.78 5.38 -11.38
N SER A 124 11.73 5.89 -12.14
CA SER A 124 13.04 6.25 -11.58
C SER A 124 13.74 7.34 -12.39
N ASN A 125 14.52 8.16 -11.69
CA ASN A 125 15.43 9.16 -12.27
C ASN A 125 16.90 8.67 -12.35
N GLY A 126 17.15 7.40 -12.03
CA GLY A 126 18.49 6.79 -11.93
C GLY A 126 18.97 6.61 -10.48
N ASN A 127 18.65 7.58 -9.62
CA ASN A 127 19.06 7.61 -8.21
C ASN A 127 17.95 7.07 -7.30
N ASP A 128 16.74 7.61 -7.47
CA ASP A 128 15.57 7.30 -6.69
C ASP A 128 14.61 6.41 -7.49
N ILE A 129 13.75 5.71 -6.76
CA ILE A 129 12.62 4.98 -7.31
C ILE A 129 11.32 5.52 -6.72
N CYS A 130 10.27 5.53 -7.52
CA CYS A 130 8.93 5.90 -7.12
C CYS A 130 7.94 4.86 -7.64
N ILE A 131 7.02 4.41 -6.79
CA ILE A 131 6.09 3.33 -7.05
C ILE A 131 4.70 3.91 -7.30
N VAL A 132 4.16 3.61 -8.49
CA VAL A 132 2.74 3.79 -8.82
C VAL A 132 2.01 2.49 -8.46
N TRP A 133 0.90 2.59 -7.74
CA TRP A 133 0.25 1.51 -6.99
C TRP A 133 -1.27 1.68 -7.00
N GLY A 134 -2.07 0.83 -6.35
CA GLY A 134 -3.50 1.11 -6.09
C GLY A 134 -4.49 0.55 -7.13
N TRP A 135 -4.00 0.12 -8.29
CA TRP A 135 -4.79 -0.51 -9.35
C TRP A 135 -4.18 -1.85 -9.72
N LYS A 136 -5.01 -2.74 -10.27
CA LYS A 136 -4.58 -4.01 -10.81
C LYS A 136 -3.95 -3.80 -12.18
N PHE A 137 -2.63 -3.69 -12.21
CA PHE A 137 -1.88 -3.41 -13.44
C PHE A 137 -1.48 -4.67 -14.19
N ASP A 138 -1.48 -5.84 -13.53
CA ASP A 138 -1.03 -7.12 -14.11
C ASP A 138 0.37 -7.02 -14.75
N ASN A 139 1.26 -6.25 -14.12
CA ASN A 139 2.62 -5.98 -14.56
C ASN A 139 3.56 -7.17 -14.28
N ASN A 140 3.89 -7.91 -15.33
CA ASN A 140 4.81 -9.04 -15.26
C ASN A 140 6.30 -8.67 -15.53
N LYS A 141 6.63 -7.38 -15.66
CA LYS A 141 7.99 -6.93 -15.97
C LYS A 141 8.85 -6.68 -14.74
N ASN A 142 8.26 -6.65 -13.54
CA ASN A 142 8.98 -6.48 -12.28
C ASN A 142 9.60 -7.80 -11.81
N TYR A 143 10.50 -8.41 -12.60
CA TYR A 143 11.19 -9.62 -12.18
C TYR A 143 12.24 -9.34 -11.10
N LYS A 144 12.50 -10.31 -10.20
CA LYS A 144 13.61 -10.23 -9.25
C LYS A 144 14.90 -10.63 -9.97
N PRO A 145 15.88 -9.71 -10.15
CA PRO A 145 17.11 -10.06 -10.85
C PRO A 145 17.92 -11.10 -10.06
N ASN A 146 18.39 -12.15 -10.74
CA ASN A 146 19.24 -13.17 -10.14
C ASN A 146 20.69 -12.69 -10.17
N PHE A 147 21.16 -12.09 -9.08
CA PHE A 147 22.59 -11.85 -8.92
C PHE A 147 23.27 -13.14 -8.48
N VAL A 148 23.62 -14.00 -9.44
CA VAL A 148 24.82 -14.83 -9.24
C VAL A 148 25.96 -13.83 -9.30
N SER A 149 26.39 -13.34 -8.14
CA SER A 149 27.57 -12.50 -8.02
C SER A 149 28.72 -13.22 -8.71
N LYS A 150 29.08 -12.86 -9.95
CA LYS A 150 30.44 -13.07 -10.41
C LYS A 150 31.30 -12.30 -9.42
N PRO A 151 32.23 -12.95 -8.70
CA PRO A 151 33.06 -12.25 -7.73
C PRO A 151 33.98 -11.31 -8.51
N THR A 152 33.53 -10.07 -8.69
CA THR A 152 34.44 -8.96 -8.97
C THR A 152 35.23 -8.78 -7.68
N ALA A 153 36.49 -9.19 -7.70
CA ALA A 153 37.44 -8.93 -6.65
C ALA A 153 37.50 -7.41 -6.41
N ALA A 154 36.82 -6.96 -5.36
CA ALA A 154 36.90 -5.61 -4.86
C ALA A 154 37.44 -5.70 -3.42
N THR A 155 38.55 -5.00 -3.24
CA THR A 155 39.34 -4.75 -2.03
C THR A 155 38.50 -4.66 -0.74
N PRO A 156 38.94 -5.27 0.38
CA PRO A 156 38.18 -5.27 1.63
C PRO A 156 38.02 -3.85 2.20
N PRO A 157 36.84 -3.51 2.75
CA PRO A 157 36.62 -2.27 3.51
C PRO A 157 37.38 -2.30 4.85
N PRO A 158 37.78 -1.14 5.39
CA PRO A 158 38.54 -1.08 6.64
C PRO A 158 37.68 -1.55 7.83
N LEU A 159 38.29 -2.40 8.65
CA LEU A 159 37.79 -2.85 9.95
C LEU A 159 37.56 -1.65 10.87
N TYR A 160 36.30 -1.41 11.25
CA TYR A 160 35.99 -0.63 12.44
C TYR A 160 35.85 -1.58 13.62
N ASP A 161 36.74 -1.40 14.60
CA ASP A 161 36.77 -2.12 15.87
C ASP A 161 35.44 -2.03 16.61
N LYS A 162 34.83 -3.19 16.88
CA LYS A 162 33.86 -3.36 17.96
C LYS A 162 34.65 -3.59 19.25
N GLN A 163 34.77 -2.56 20.10
CA GLN A 163 35.16 -2.78 21.49
C GLN A 163 34.02 -3.50 22.22
N ALA A 164 34.26 -4.77 22.51
CA ALA A 164 33.52 -5.54 23.51
C ALA A 164 34.01 -5.11 24.90
N PHE A 165 33.10 -4.78 25.81
CA PHE A 165 33.39 -4.81 27.24
C PHE A 165 32.69 -6.02 27.84
N SER A 166 33.53 -6.90 28.40
CA SER A 166 33.18 -8.15 29.05
C SER A 166 32.78 -7.92 30.52
N GLU A 167 32.00 -8.87 31.02
CA GLU A 167 31.35 -8.94 32.33
C GLU A 167 32.29 -8.88 33.56
N THR A 168 31.73 -8.37 34.66
CA THR A 168 32.06 -8.43 36.12
C THR A 168 32.60 -9.78 36.63
N PRO A 169 33.29 -9.91 37.83
CA PRO A 169 32.73 -9.53 39.15
C PRO A 169 33.70 -9.22 40.34
N THR A 170 33.09 -8.79 41.47
CA THR A 170 33.41 -9.10 42.90
C THR A 170 33.90 -7.96 43.83
N ASN A 171 33.02 -7.63 44.79
CA ASN A 171 33.15 -7.22 46.22
C ASN A 171 34.45 -6.59 46.75
N ASP A 172 34.35 -5.44 47.44
CA ASP A 172 34.13 -5.41 48.90
C ASP A 172 33.73 -4.01 49.43
N ALA A 173 32.97 -4.07 50.53
CA ALA A 173 32.36 -3.07 51.43
C ALA A 173 32.98 -1.66 51.57
N VAL A 174 32.13 -0.64 51.86
CA VAL A 174 31.87 -0.06 53.22
C VAL A 174 30.65 0.90 53.17
N LEU A 175 29.79 0.78 54.20
CA LEU A 175 28.78 1.72 54.79
C LEU A 175 29.03 3.21 54.49
N SER A 176 28.09 4.16 54.43
CA SER A 176 26.77 4.45 55.04
C SER A 176 26.31 5.74 54.31
N GLU A 177 25.04 6.15 54.16
CA GLU A 177 24.07 6.51 55.16
C GLU A 177 22.77 6.93 54.42
N GLU A 178 21.68 6.75 55.14
CA GLU A 178 20.26 6.97 54.85
C GLU A 178 19.91 8.42 54.51
N ASN A 179 19.08 8.64 53.48
CA ASN A 179 18.01 9.64 53.54
C ASN A 179 16.93 9.36 52.47
N GLU A 180 15.77 8.90 52.93
CA GLU A 180 14.51 8.91 52.21
C GLU A 180 13.95 10.35 52.25
N GLU A 181 13.61 10.94 51.10
CA GLU A 181 12.50 11.90 51.04
C GLU A 181 11.67 11.67 49.77
N GLU A 182 10.39 11.45 50.03
CA GLU A 182 9.27 11.24 49.13
C GLU A 182 8.79 12.56 48.47
N LEU A 183 8.22 12.41 47.27
CA LEU A 183 7.14 13.21 46.66
C LEU A 183 7.39 14.69 46.30
N THR A 184 7.30 15.01 45.01
CA THR A 184 6.09 15.69 44.46
C THR A 184 6.13 15.77 42.94
N GLU A 185 4.99 15.40 42.33
CA GLU A 185 4.59 15.76 40.97
C GLU A 185 4.49 17.28 40.83
N GLU A 186 5.04 17.86 39.77
CA GLU A 186 4.38 19.01 39.14
C GLU A 186 4.60 19.00 37.63
N ASN A 187 3.45 18.94 36.96
CA ASN A 187 3.23 18.90 35.53
C ASN A 187 3.12 20.36 35.08
N ALA A 188 4.05 20.84 34.24
CA ALA A 188 3.96 22.16 33.62
C ALA A 188 4.07 22.00 32.11
N LEU A 189 2.88 21.88 31.51
CA LEU A 189 2.61 22.17 30.11
C LEU A 189 2.90 23.66 29.86
N GLU A 190 3.78 23.97 28.90
CA GLU A 190 3.80 25.29 28.28
C GLU A 190 3.23 25.16 26.87
N ASP A 191 2.14 25.91 26.67
CA ASP A 191 1.34 26.07 25.47
C ASP A 191 2.18 26.61 24.30
N GLU A 192 2.27 25.85 23.20
CA GLU A 192 2.64 26.40 21.90
C GLU A 192 1.36 26.65 21.08
N VAL A 193 1.14 27.93 20.82
CA VAL A 193 0.01 28.54 20.12
C VAL A 193 -0.24 27.88 18.77
N VAL A 194 -1.39 27.22 18.63
CA VAL A 194 -1.94 26.77 17.34
C VAL A 194 -2.71 27.96 16.73
N GLU A 195 -2.16 28.57 15.68
CA GLU A 195 -2.93 29.46 14.82
C GLU A 195 -4.00 28.64 14.07
N GLU A 196 -5.27 28.87 14.43
CA GLU A 196 -6.44 28.35 13.72
C GLU A 196 -6.52 28.96 12.32
N ILE A 197 -6.24 28.14 11.30
CA ILE A 197 -6.60 28.43 9.91
C ILE A 197 -8.08 28.09 9.74
N PRO A 198 -8.95 29.03 9.34
CA PRO A 198 -10.37 28.75 9.13
C PRO A 198 -10.54 27.70 8.04
N SER A 199 -11.08 26.54 8.42
CA SER A 199 -11.47 25.48 7.49
C SER A 199 -12.79 25.90 6.84
N GLU A 200 -12.74 26.51 5.66
CA GLU A 200 -13.92 26.63 4.82
C GLU A 200 -14.33 25.23 4.33
N GLU A 201 -15.32 24.64 5.01
CA GLU A 201 -16.11 23.51 4.53
C GLU A 201 -16.82 23.89 3.24
N LEU A 202 -16.22 23.57 2.09
CA LEU A 202 -16.96 23.36 0.85
C LEU A 202 -17.46 21.91 0.83
N GLN A 203 -18.60 21.68 1.48
CA GLN A 203 -19.44 20.52 1.19
C GLN A 203 -20.10 20.74 -0.18
N GLU A 204 -19.44 20.28 -1.25
CA GLU A 204 -20.13 20.02 -2.50
C GLU A 204 -20.85 18.67 -2.38
N ASP A 205 -22.17 18.73 -2.17
CA ASP A 205 -23.07 17.59 -2.32
C ASP A 205 -22.99 17.06 -3.77
N LEU A 206 -22.13 16.08 -4.01
CA LEU A 206 -22.11 15.33 -5.26
C LEU A 206 -23.34 14.40 -5.30
N PRO A 207 -24.14 14.39 -6.38
CA PRO A 207 -25.30 13.53 -6.48
C PRO A 207 -24.83 12.07 -6.54
N VAL A 208 -25.27 11.28 -5.56
CA VAL A 208 -25.09 9.82 -5.56
C VAL A 208 -25.92 9.24 -6.71
N GLU A 209 -25.28 9.08 -7.87
CA GLU A 209 -25.93 8.52 -9.05
C GLU A 209 -26.08 7.00 -8.87
N HIS A 210 -27.31 6.56 -8.61
CA HIS A 210 -27.71 5.15 -8.59
C HIS A 210 -27.67 4.55 -10.01
N SER A 211 -26.47 4.34 -10.58
CA SER A 211 -26.28 3.77 -11.92
C SER A 211 -25.67 2.36 -11.93
N SER A 212 -25.62 1.68 -10.78
CA SER A 212 -24.90 0.41 -10.67
C SER A 212 -25.68 -0.84 -11.13
N PHE A 213 -27.00 -0.89 -10.99
CA PHE A 213 -27.76 -2.12 -11.28
C PHE A 213 -28.26 -2.22 -12.73
N LEU A 214 -28.76 -1.14 -13.30
CA LEU A 214 -29.33 -1.15 -14.65
C LEU A 214 -28.26 -1.31 -15.73
N ASN A 215 -27.07 -0.74 -15.51
CA ASN A 215 -25.93 -0.92 -16.42
C ASN A 215 -25.39 -2.35 -16.39
N PHE A 216 -25.33 -2.96 -15.20
CA PHE A 216 -25.04 -4.38 -15.05
C PHE A 216 -26.09 -5.25 -15.76
N LEU A 217 -27.37 -4.98 -15.56
CA LEU A 217 -28.46 -5.74 -16.18
C LEU A 217 -28.43 -5.61 -17.71
N LYS A 218 -28.11 -4.42 -18.24
CA LYS A 218 -27.97 -4.18 -19.68
C LYS A 218 -26.80 -4.96 -20.29
N TRP A 219 -25.64 -4.94 -19.63
CA TRP A 219 -24.48 -5.74 -20.05
C TRP A 219 -24.76 -7.25 -19.96
N PHE A 220 -25.37 -7.69 -18.85
CA PHE A 220 -25.70 -9.09 -18.61
C PHE A 220 -26.75 -9.61 -19.60
N ALA A 221 -27.80 -8.84 -19.88
CA ALA A 221 -28.80 -9.18 -20.87
C ALA A 221 -28.22 -9.25 -22.29
N SER A 222 -27.24 -8.41 -22.62
CA SER A 222 -26.59 -8.45 -23.94
C SER A 222 -25.70 -9.69 -24.11
N GLN A 223 -24.93 -10.06 -23.08
CA GLN A 223 -23.95 -11.15 -23.17
C GLN A 223 -24.55 -12.52 -22.84
N TYR A 224 -25.54 -12.58 -21.95
CA TYR A 224 -26.12 -13.82 -21.41
C TYR A 224 -27.64 -13.89 -21.64
N TRP A 225 -28.14 -13.34 -22.74
CA TRP A 225 -29.56 -13.36 -23.11
C TRP A 225 -30.19 -14.76 -23.08
N TRP A 226 -29.44 -15.79 -23.49
CA TRP A 226 -29.89 -17.19 -23.46
C TRP A 226 -30.21 -17.69 -22.05
N LEU A 227 -29.49 -17.20 -21.04
CA LEU A 227 -29.70 -17.58 -19.64
C LEU A 227 -31.03 -17.01 -19.11
N LEU A 228 -31.42 -15.82 -19.58
CA LEU A 228 -32.75 -15.26 -19.28
C LEU A 228 -33.88 -16.09 -19.91
N VAL A 229 -33.68 -16.59 -21.14
CA VAL A 229 -34.65 -17.49 -21.80
C VAL A 229 -34.76 -18.82 -21.06
N VAL A 230 -33.63 -19.40 -20.62
CA VAL A 230 -33.61 -20.63 -19.82
C VAL A 230 -34.32 -20.41 -18.49
N LEU A 231 -34.05 -19.30 -17.80
CA LEU A 231 -34.70 -18.95 -16.54
C LEU A 231 -36.22 -18.77 -16.71
N ALA A 232 -36.65 -18.07 -17.76
CA ALA A 232 -38.07 -17.90 -18.08
C ALA A 232 -38.76 -19.24 -18.37
N SER A 233 -38.09 -20.13 -19.12
CA SER A 233 -38.59 -21.48 -19.38
C SER A 233 -38.76 -22.29 -18.09
N LEU A 234 -37.79 -22.20 -17.17
CA LEU A 234 -37.84 -22.86 -15.86
C LEU A 234 -39.01 -22.35 -15.00
N ILE A 235 -39.23 -21.03 -15.00
CA ILE A 235 -40.36 -20.41 -14.30
C ILE A 235 -41.69 -20.91 -14.87
N ILE A 236 -41.84 -20.94 -16.20
CA ILE A 236 -43.04 -21.47 -16.87
C ILE A 236 -43.25 -22.94 -16.51
N LEU A 237 -42.19 -23.74 -16.50
CA LEU A 237 -42.26 -25.17 -16.16
C LEU A 237 -42.72 -25.38 -14.71
N VAL A 238 -42.26 -24.56 -13.77
CA VAL A 238 -42.74 -24.55 -12.38
C VAL A 238 -44.22 -24.15 -12.30
N PHE A 239 -44.65 -23.14 -13.05
CA PHE A 239 -46.07 -22.74 -13.10
C PHE A 239 -46.96 -23.82 -13.70
N LEU A 240 -46.52 -24.48 -14.77
CA LEU A 240 -47.24 -25.60 -15.37
C LEU A 240 -47.31 -26.78 -14.41
N TYR A 241 -46.21 -27.13 -13.75
CA TYR A 241 -46.18 -28.19 -12.73
C TYR A 241 -47.15 -27.88 -11.60
N LYS A 242 -47.15 -26.65 -11.08
CA LYS A 242 -48.06 -26.22 -10.02
C LYS A 242 -49.52 -26.24 -10.49
N THR A 243 -49.79 -25.84 -11.73
CA THR A 243 -51.14 -25.84 -12.31
C THR A 243 -51.66 -27.26 -12.52
N ILE A 244 -50.82 -28.19 -12.98
CA ILE A 244 -51.18 -29.62 -13.12
C ILE A 244 -51.45 -30.23 -11.75
N GLN A 245 -50.64 -29.94 -10.73
CA GLN A 245 -50.88 -30.39 -9.35
C GLN A 245 -52.18 -29.83 -8.78
N TYR A 246 -52.53 -28.57 -9.08
CA TYR A 246 -53.76 -27.94 -8.57
C TYR A 246 -55.03 -28.39 -9.30
N ASN A 247 -54.94 -28.84 -10.56
CA ASN A 247 -56.07 -29.36 -11.34
C ASN A 247 -56.21 -30.90 -11.27
N ALA A 248 -55.28 -31.60 -10.61
CA ALA A 248 -55.30 -33.06 -10.44
C ALA A 248 -55.90 -33.51 -9.08
N ILE A 249 -56.51 -32.57 -8.34
CA ILE A 249 -57.33 -32.79 -7.13
C ILE A 249 -58.73 -32.27 -7.46
#